data_AF-A0A7C1Y4C9-F1
#
_entry.id   AF-A0A7C1Y4C9-F1
#
_cell.length_a   1.000
_cell.length_b   1.000
_cell.length_c   1.000
_cell.angle_alpha   90.00
_cell.angle_beta   90.00
_cell.angle_gamma   90.00
#
_symmetry.space_group_name_H-M   'P 1'
#
loop_
_entity.id
_entity.type
_entity.pdbx_description
1 polymer ?
#
loop_
_entity_poly.entity_id
_entity_poly.type
_entity_poly.pdbx_seq_one_letter_code
_entity_poly.pdbx_strand_id
1 'polypeptide(L)' 'MSPRRQLLECFHAAIDAVQGEHVVAAALCEQILPEKLGVVALGKAAAAMWSGAEQVLDTRLQAGLILTRAGHGPHAV' A
#
# COMPACT_ATOMS: atom_id res chain seq x y z
N MET A 1 -12.83 -30.38 -4.70
CA MET A 1 -11.74 -29.40 -4.92
C MET A 1 -10.48 -30.16 -5.29
N SER A 2 -9.82 -29.84 -6.41
CA SER A 2 -8.56 -30.50 -6.79
C SER A 2 -7.38 -29.93 -5.97
N PRO A 3 -6.36 -30.73 -5.59
CA PRO A 3 -5.19 -30.24 -4.85
C PRO A 3 -4.49 -29.03 -5.51
N ARG A 4 -4.37 -29.03 -6.84
CA ARG A 4 -3.80 -27.89 -7.60
C ARG A 4 -4.56 -26.59 -7.33
N ARG A 5 -5.89 -26.63 -7.38
CA ARG A 5 -6.74 -25.46 -7.15
C ARG A 5 -6.57 -24.93 -5.73
N GLN A 6 -6.55 -25.82 -4.75
CA GLN A 6 -6.37 -25.44 -3.35
C GLN A 6 -5.00 -24.79 -3.10
N LEU A 7 -3.93 -25.29 -3.71
CA LEU A 7 -2.61 -24.67 -3.63
C LEU A 7 -2.59 -23.27 -4.26
N LEU A 8 -3.24 -23.08 -5.42
CA LEU A 8 -3.34 -21.76 -6.04
C LEU A 8 -4.18 -20.80 -5.20
N GLU A 9 -5.24 -21.25 -4.56
CA GLU A 9 -6.05 -20.42 -3.66
C GLU A 9 -5.23 -19.98 -2.44
N CYS A 10 -4.49 -20.90 -1.80
CA CYS A 10 -3.58 -20.53 -0.71
C CYS A 10 -2.49 -19.55 -1.17
N PHE A 11 -1.93 -19.76 -2.37
CA PHE A 11 -0.90 -18.87 -2.91
C PHE A 11 -1.42 -17.45 -3.13
N HIS A 12 -2.58 -17.29 -3.79
CA HIS A 12 -3.17 -15.96 -4.01
C HIS A 12 -3.52 -15.29 -2.67
N ALA A 13 -4.15 -16.02 -1.75
CA ALA A 13 -4.47 -15.48 -0.43
C ALA A 13 -3.22 -14.98 0.31
N ALA A 14 -2.09 -15.69 0.20
CA ALA A 14 -0.84 -15.28 0.82
C ALA A 14 -0.24 -14.02 0.18
N ILE A 15 -0.34 -13.87 -1.15
CA ILE A 15 0.12 -12.67 -1.85
C ILE A 15 -0.78 -11.47 -1.51
N ASP A 16 -2.09 -11.67 -1.52
CA ASP A 16 -3.08 -10.62 -1.22
C ASP A 16 -2.92 -10.08 0.21
N ALA A 17 -2.64 -10.97 1.18
CA ALA A 17 -2.44 -10.61 2.58
C ALA A 17 -1.22 -9.71 2.83
N VAL A 18 -0.26 -9.68 1.90
CA VAL A 18 0.97 -8.87 2.03
C VAL A 18 1.05 -7.75 0.99
N GLN A 19 -0.04 -7.48 0.26
CA GLN A 19 -0.07 -6.44 -0.75
C GLN A 19 0.03 -5.06 -0.08
N GLY A 20 1.05 -4.28 -0.47
CA GLY A 20 1.42 -3.04 0.23
C GLY A 20 0.32 -2.00 0.34
N GLU A 21 -0.60 -1.95 -0.62
CA GLU A 21 -1.79 -1.08 -0.58
C GLU A 21 -2.70 -1.44 0.60
N HIS A 22 -3.20 -2.68 0.64
CA HIS A 22 -4.11 -3.14 1.69
C HIS A 22 -3.47 -3.11 3.08
N VAL A 23 -2.20 -3.53 3.18
CA VAL A 23 -1.49 -3.58 4.48
C VAL A 23 -1.34 -2.18 5.06
N VAL A 24 -0.98 -1.19 4.24
CA VAL A 24 -0.81 0.20 4.71
C VAL A 24 -2.16 0.81 5.05
N ALA A 25 -3.18 0.63 4.21
CA ALA A 25 -4.51 1.15 4.47
C ALA A 25 -5.07 0.62 5.80
N ALA A 26 -5.00 -0.70 6.03
CA ALA A 26 -5.44 -1.33 7.26
C ALA A 26 -4.67 -0.80 8.48
N ALA A 27 -3.34 -0.74 8.40
CA ALA A 27 -2.52 -0.25 9.51
C ALA A 27 -2.79 1.21 9.87
N LEU A 28 -3.04 2.07 8.88
CA LEU A 28 -3.35 3.49 9.14
C LEU A 28 -4.73 3.69 9.77
N CYS A 29 -5.73 2.87 9.38
CA CYS A 29 -7.06 2.89 9.98
C CYS A 29 -7.06 2.52 11.47
N GLU A 30 -6.09 1.72 11.92
CA GLU A 30 -5.95 1.32 13.33
C GLU A 30 -5.23 2.38 14.19
N GLN A 31 -4.68 3.44 13.58
CA GLN A 31 -3.92 4.46 14.30
C GLN A 31 -4.69 5.77 14.49
N ILE A 32 -4.51 6.36 15.67
CA ILE A 32 -4.92 7.75 15.92
C ILE A 32 -3.81 8.65 15.38
N LEU A 33 -4.02 9.18 14.18
CA LEU A 33 -3.07 10.06 13.50
C LEU A 33 -3.50 11.53 13.62
N PRO A 34 -2.57 12.50 13.46
CA PRO A 34 -2.90 13.93 13.40
C PRO A 34 -3.78 14.30 12.19
N GLU A 35 -4.55 15.37 12.25
CA GLU A 35 -5.36 15.85 11.11
C GLU A 35 -4.53 16.26 9.89
N LYS A 36 -3.27 16.63 10.09
CA LYS A 36 -2.34 17.03 9.03
C LYS A 36 -1.02 16.32 9.20
N LEU A 37 -0.56 15.65 8.15
CA LEU A 37 0.70 14.92 8.15
C LEU A 37 1.33 14.87 6.76
N GLY A 38 2.65 14.66 6.73
CA GLY A 38 3.38 14.28 5.53
C GLY A 38 3.67 12.78 5.53
N VAL A 39 3.73 12.16 4.35
CA VAL A 39 4.06 10.74 4.18
C VAL A 39 5.32 10.59 3.36
N VAL A 40 6.19 9.68 3.79
CA VAL A 40 7.38 9.26 3.04
C VAL A 40 7.29 7.76 2.81
N ALA A 41 7.10 7.35 1.55
CA ALA A 41 7.05 5.95 1.13
C ALA A 41 8.36 5.55 0.45
N LEU A 42 8.98 4.46 0.91
CA LEU A 42 10.34 4.07 0.50
C LEU A 42 10.39 2.59 0.09
N GLY A 43 11.09 2.28 -1.00
CA GLY A 43 11.39 0.91 -1.43
C GLY A 43 10.63 0.43 -2.67
N LYS A 44 10.79 -0.86 -3.00
CA LYS A 44 10.23 -1.45 -4.24
C LYS A 44 8.70 -1.39 -4.30
N ALA A 45 8.03 -1.50 -3.16
CA ALA A 45 6.57 -1.43 -3.05
C ALA A 45 6.06 -0.03 -2.71
N ALA A 46 6.91 1.00 -2.73
CA ALA A 46 6.54 2.33 -2.24
C ALA A 46 5.33 2.92 -2.96
N ALA A 47 5.15 2.67 -4.26
CA ALA A 47 3.97 3.13 -4.99
C ALA A 47 2.68 2.43 -4.51
N ALA A 48 2.72 1.13 -4.23
CA ALA A 48 1.57 0.42 -3.67
C ALA A 48 1.28 0.87 -2.23
N MET A 49 2.32 1.05 -1.41
CA MET A 49 2.19 1.60 -0.06
C MET A 49 1.60 3.02 -0.07
N TRP A 50 2.05 3.85 -1.02
CA TRP A 50 1.51 5.19 -1.23
C TRP A 50 0.02 5.15 -1.59
N SER A 51 -0.38 4.28 -2.53
CA SER A 51 -1.79 4.09 -2.90
C SER A 51 -2.67 3.84 -1.66
N GLY A 52 -2.25 2.92 -0.79
CA GLY A 52 -2.99 2.63 0.44
C GLY A 52 -3.02 3.81 1.42
N ALA A 53 -1.93 4.56 1.53
CA ALA A 53 -1.86 5.75 2.37
C ALA A 53 -2.75 6.89 1.84
N GLU A 54 -2.74 7.13 0.53
CA GLU A 54 -3.54 8.15 -0.14
C GLU A 54 -5.04 7.89 0.03
N GLN A 55 -5.47 6.63 -0.10
CA GLN A 55 -6.86 6.22 0.11
C GLN A 55 -7.38 6.51 1.52
N VAL A 56 -6.55 6.34 2.55
CA VAL A 56 -6.98 6.48 3.96
C VAL A 56 -6.79 7.90 4.48
N LEU A 57 -5.70 8.56 4.12
CA LEU A 57 -5.36 9.88 4.64
C LEU A 57 -6.07 10.99 3.88
N ASP A 58 -6.28 10.82 2.57
CA ASP A 58 -7.00 11.76 1.70
C ASP A 58 -6.63 13.23 2.01
N THR A 59 -7.59 14.06 2.43
CA THR A 59 -7.38 15.49 2.71
C THR A 59 -6.41 15.80 3.84
N ARG A 60 -6.06 14.81 4.66
CA ARG A 60 -5.10 14.95 5.79
C ARG A 60 -3.65 14.93 5.32
N LEU A 61 -3.41 14.41 4.11
CA LEU A 61 -2.09 14.32 3.50
C LEU A 61 -1.67 15.68 2.96
N GLN A 62 -0.74 16.34 3.65
CA GLN A 62 -0.28 17.69 3.27
C GLN A 62 0.91 17.66 2.30
N ALA A 63 1.71 16.59 2.35
CA ALA A 63 2.89 16.43 1.52
C ALA A 63 3.25 14.95 1.37
N GLY A 64 3.87 14.61 0.24
CA GLY A 64 4.28 13.26 -0.09
C GLY A 64 5.67 13.18 -0.67
N LEU A 65 6.42 12.14 -0.30
CA LEU A 65 7.65 11.75 -0.98
C LEU A 65 7.65 10.24 -1.23
N ILE A 66 7.84 9.84 -2.49
CA ILE A 66 7.96 8.43 -2.88
C ILE A 66 9.36 8.21 -3.43
N LEU A 67 10.14 7.34 -2.78
CA LEU A 67 11.43 6.88 -3.31
C LEU A 67 11.32 5.40 -3.69
N THR A 68 11.34 5.14 -4.99
CA THR A 68 11.26 3.79 -5.54
C THR A 68 12.18 3.60 -6.74
N ARG A 69 12.22 2.39 -7.27
CA ARG A 69 13.00 2.07 -8.47
C ARG A 69 12.45 2.86 -9.66
N ALA A 70 13.33 3.32 -10.55
CA ALA A 70 12.93 3.99 -11.79
C ALA A 70 11.86 3.19 -12.56
N GLY A 71 10.84 3.88 -13.06
CA GLY A 71 9.69 3.28 -13.74
C GLY A 71 8.66 2.59 -12.83
N HIS A 72 8.82 2.65 -11.50
CA HIS A 72 7.88 2.08 -10.53
C HIS A 72 7.17 3.14 -9.68
N GLY A 73 7.46 4.43 -9.92
CA GLY A 73 6.70 5.51 -9.30
C GLY A 73 5.30 5.61 -9.90
N PRO A 74 4.32 6.19 -9.18
CA PRO A 74 3.05 6.53 -9.79
C PRO A 74 3.28 7.46 -10.99
N HIS A 75 2.40 7.37 -11.99
CA HIS A 75 2.45 8.30 -13.12
C HIS A 75 2.30 9.72 -12.58
N ALA A 76 3.31 10.56 -12.81
CA ALA A 76 3.17 11.99 -12.54
C ALA A 76 2.07 12.53 -13.46
N VAL A 77 1.02 13.08 -12.85
CA VAL A 77 -0.04 13.82 -13.55
C VAL A 77 0.52 15.17 -14.01
#